data_AF-A0A519PAZ5-F1
#
_entry.id   AF-A0A519PAZ5-F1
#
_cell.length_a   1.000
_cell.length_b   1.000
_cell.length_c   1.000
_cell.angle_alpha   90.00
_cell.angle_beta   90.00
_cell.angle_gamma   90.00
#
_symmetry.space_group_name_H-M   'P 1'
#
loop_
_entity.id
_entity.type
_entity.pdbx_description
1 polymer ?
#
loop_
_entity_poly.entity_id
_entity_poly.type
_entity_poly.pdbx_seq_one_letter_code
_entity_poly.pdbx_strand_id
1 'polypeptide(L)'
;MSTASGATTVSGADGVDTLRNVERLQFADGYFTTSGEVIVNTINGTADGEVLNGGLGVDVINGGAGNDTINGLGGTDILNGGAGSDAIDGGAGIDTLVLDRPASAYFFQAIQGGGWRIYDGASDVDTVVNVEQVRLEGGAAIDIASLASLGFDAYRYMASNPDLMSAFRSAPGDAYRHYVVAGQNEGRSVTAFDPLQYVASNPDLISQLGLNARAATVHYVTQGSVEGRSATSFEPLRYAASNPDLALAFGLDEQALLAHFINAGAAEGRATASFNARLYSASNPDLARQFGTDEDAALEHYITTGYVGGRPTTGFNALLYAASNPDLAQVFGTDQQALLTHYLVAGAD
;
A
#
# COMPACT_ATOMS: atom_id res chain seq x y z
N MET A 1 -14.65 20.93 41.89
CA MET A 1 -14.44 22.28 42.47
C MET A 1 -15.75 23.06 42.31
N SER A 2 -16.19 23.81 43.33
CA SER A 2 -17.39 24.66 43.24
C SER A 2 -16.96 26.11 43.43
N THR A 3 -17.19 26.95 42.43
CA THR A 3 -16.87 28.39 42.47
C THR A 3 -18.05 29.15 43.07
N ALA A 4 -18.15 29.16 44.40
CA ALA A 4 -18.99 30.10 45.12
C ALA A 4 -18.09 31.14 45.80
N SER A 5 -18.16 32.40 45.34
CA SER A 5 -17.50 33.59 45.91
C SER A 5 -16.01 33.86 45.62
N GLY A 6 -15.46 33.41 44.48
CA GLY A 6 -14.06 33.69 44.11
C GLY A 6 -13.04 32.93 44.97
N ALA A 7 -13.50 31.88 45.65
CA ALA A 7 -12.68 30.91 46.31
C ALA A 7 -12.85 29.55 45.62
N THR A 8 -11.74 28.85 45.39
CA THR A 8 -11.72 27.50 44.81
C THR A 8 -11.27 26.52 45.87
N THR A 9 -12.10 25.49 46.10
CA THR A 9 -11.78 24.44 47.06
C THR A 9 -11.12 23.25 46.36
N VAL A 10 -9.96 22.86 46.86
CA VAL A 10 -9.19 21.69 46.42
C VAL A 10 -9.26 20.66 47.54
N SER A 11 -9.58 19.42 47.22
CA SER A 11 -9.67 18.34 48.21
C SER A 11 -8.57 17.31 47.93
N GLY A 12 -7.75 17.02 48.94
CA GLY A 12 -6.72 16.00 48.92
C GLY A 12 -6.90 14.99 50.05
N ALA A 13 -5.97 14.03 50.15
CA ALA A 13 -5.99 12.99 51.19
C ALA A 13 -5.89 13.55 52.62
N ASP A 14 -5.27 14.73 52.77
CA ASP A 14 -5.04 15.39 54.07
C ASP A 14 -6.09 16.46 54.42
N GLY A 15 -7.10 16.68 53.56
CA GLY A 15 -8.18 17.63 53.84
C GLY A 15 -8.64 18.46 52.64
N VAL A 16 -9.34 19.57 52.93
CA VAL A 16 -9.86 20.52 51.93
C VAL A 16 -9.17 21.86 52.10
N ASP A 17 -8.45 22.30 51.07
CA ASP A 17 -7.84 23.62 50.97
C ASP A 17 -8.80 24.60 50.31
N THR A 18 -8.79 25.85 50.77
CA THR A 18 -9.56 26.96 50.17
C THR A 18 -8.59 27.98 49.59
N LEU A 19 -8.58 28.09 48.27
CA LEU A 19 -7.73 29.01 47.52
C LEU A 19 -8.50 30.28 47.19
N ARG A 20 -7.88 31.45 47.35
CA ARG A 20 -8.45 32.75 46.98
C ARG A 20 -7.41 33.55 46.21
N ASN A 21 -7.83 34.24 45.15
CA ASN A 21 -6.92 35.02 44.28
C ASN A 21 -5.71 34.21 43.78
N VAL A 22 -5.96 32.93 43.46
CA VAL A 22 -4.96 32.03 42.88
C VAL A 22 -5.46 31.70 41.48
N GLU A 23 -4.80 32.21 40.46
CA GLU A 23 -5.18 31.99 39.07
C GLU A 23 -4.65 30.64 38.55
N ARG A 24 -3.57 30.14 39.14
CA ARG A 24 -2.90 28.91 38.72
C ARG A 24 -2.31 28.13 39.90
N LEU A 25 -2.53 26.82 39.90
CA LEU A 25 -1.82 25.84 40.70
C LEU A 25 -0.84 25.11 39.79
N GLN A 26 0.38 24.91 40.27
CA GLN A 26 1.38 24.06 39.61
C GLN A 26 1.64 22.85 40.49
N PHE A 27 1.51 21.68 39.89
CA PHE A 27 1.92 20.40 40.45
C PHE A 27 3.06 19.83 39.61
N ALA A 28 3.63 18.72 40.06
CA ALA A 28 4.66 18.03 39.30
C ALA A 28 4.13 17.49 37.95
N ASP A 29 2.82 17.24 37.86
CA ASP A 29 2.12 16.69 36.70
C ASP A 29 1.36 17.73 35.86
N GLY A 30 1.52 19.03 36.15
CA GLY A 30 0.98 20.10 35.29
C GLY A 30 0.40 21.32 36.02
N TYR A 31 -0.37 22.11 35.29
CA TYR A 31 -1.01 23.32 35.80
C TYR A 31 -2.53 23.15 35.87
N PHE A 32 -3.16 23.64 36.94
CA PHE A 32 -4.61 23.69 37.09
C PHE A 32 -5.05 25.12 37.36
N THR A 33 -6.13 25.57 36.72
CA THR A 33 -6.68 26.89 36.98
C THR A 33 -8.02 26.84 37.66
N THR A 34 -8.26 27.88 38.44
CA THR A 34 -9.38 27.98 39.36
C THR A 34 -10.61 28.62 38.70
N SER A 35 -10.47 29.13 37.47
CA SER A 35 -11.45 29.95 36.74
C SER A 35 -12.11 29.28 35.52
N GLY A 36 -11.69 28.07 35.12
CA GLY A 36 -12.20 27.42 33.91
C GLY A 36 -11.71 28.07 32.60
N GLU A 37 -10.59 28.79 32.64
CA GLU A 37 -9.97 29.37 31.45
C GLU A 37 -9.31 28.30 30.56
N VAL A 38 -9.56 28.43 29.25
CA VAL A 38 -8.90 27.72 28.16
C VAL A 38 -7.44 28.20 28.11
N ILE A 39 -6.51 27.39 28.59
CA ILE A 39 -5.08 27.73 28.64
C ILE A 39 -4.32 26.90 27.63
N VAL A 40 -3.42 27.57 26.93
CA VAL A 40 -2.42 26.95 26.06
C VAL A 40 -1.26 26.51 26.93
N ASN A 41 -1.05 25.20 27.06
CA ASN A 41 0.10 24.62 27.73
C ASN A 41 1.18 24.27 26.70
N THR A 42 2.43 24.36 27.15
CA THR A 42 3.56 23.72 26.47
C THR A 42 4.20 22.78 27.47
N ILE A 43 4.03 21.48 27.23
CA ILE A 43 4.49 20.40 28.09
C ILE A 43 5.61 19.68 27.35
N ASN A 44 6.74 19.53 28.02
CA ASN A 44 7.87 18.75 27.53
C ASN A 44 8.20 17.73 28.61
N GLY A 45 7.99 16.46 28.31
CA GLY A 45 8.48 15.35 29.11
C GLY A 45 9.98 15.16 28.94
N THR A 46 10.45 14.03 29.43
CA THR A 46 11.85 13.74 29.69
C THR A 46 12.27 12.49 28.92
N ALA A 47 13.09 11.62 29.54
CA ALA A 47 13.47 10.33 28.98
C ALA A 47 12.85 9.15 29.75
N ASP A 48 12.04 9.46 30.77
CA ASP A 48 11.32 8.49 31.58
C ASP A 48 9.88 8.34 31.03
N GLY A 49 9.24 7.19 31.27
CA GLY A 49 7.84 7.04 30.91
C GLY A 49 6.93 7.87 31.83
N GLU A 50 6.20 8.81 31.24
CA GLU A 50 5.43 9.83 31.95
C GLU A 50 3.94 9.79 31.64
N VAL A 51 3.14 10.46 32.49
CA VAL A 51 1.73 10.77 32.18
C VAL A 51 1.64 12.28 32.00
N LEU A 52 1.42 12.71 30.77
CA LEU A 52 1.38 14.12 30.38
C LEU A 52 -0.07 14.50 30.06
N ASN A 53 -0.62 15.40 30.87
CA ASN A 53 -1.99 15.90 30.69
C ASN A 53 -1.94 17.35 30.25
N GLY A 54 -2.55 17.66 29.11
CA GLY A 54 -2.80 19.02 28.67
C GLY A 54 -3.86 19.70 29.53
N GLY A 55 -4.97 20.11 28.91
CA GLY A 55 -6.01 20.88 29.56
C GLY A 55 -7.24 21.03 28.67
N LEU A 56 -7.96 22.14 28.83
CA LEU A 56 -9.14 22.44 28.00
C LEU A 56 -8.82 23.43 26.86
N GLY A 57 -7.54 23.73 26.64
CA GLY A 57 -7.08 24.68 25.63
C GLY A 57 -6.15 24.06 24.61
N VAL A 58 -5.70 24.88 23.67
CA VAL A 58 -4.82 24.43 22.58
C VAL A 58 -3.44 24.15 23.13
N ASP A 59 -3.09 22.88 23.27
CA ASP A 59 -1.86 22.46 23.94
C ASP A 59 -0.78 22.01 22.95
N VAL A 60 0.48 22.14 23.37
CA VAL A 60 1.63 21.54 22.70
C VAL A 60 2.29 20.58 23.68
N ILE A 61 2.24 19.28 23.40
CA ILE A 61 2.77 18.24 24.29
C ILE A 61 3.82 17.43 23.55
N ASN A 62 5.04 17.40 24.09
CA ASN A 62 6.13 16.55 23.64
C ASN A 62 6.44 15.53 24.76
N GLY A 63 6.27 14.24 24.49
CA GLY A 63 6.58 13.13 25.40
C GLY A 63 8.07 13.04 25.69
N GLY A 64 8.87 12.96 24.64
CA GLY A 64 10.32 12.92 24.76
C GLY A 64 10.81 11.52 24.45
N ALA A 65 11.52 10.88 25.37
CA ALA A 65 11.81 9.46 25.27
C ALA A 65 11.14 8.72 26.43
N GLY A 66 10.93 7.41 26.28
CA GLY A 66 10.19 6.63 27.26
C GLY A 66 8.85 6.18 26.70
N ASN A 67 8.08 5.45 27.50
CA ASN A 67 6.74 5.05 27.10
C ASN A 67 5.75 5.96 27.81
N ASP A 68 5.28 6.98 27.10
CA ASP A 68 4.46 8.05 27.65
C ASP A 68 2.97 7.78 27.49
N THR A 69 2.17 8.35 28.38
CA THR A 69 0.72 8.49 28.22
C THR A 69 0.41 9.97 28.05
N ILE A 70 0.02 10.38 26.86
CA ILE A 70 -0.27 11.76 26.49
C ILE A 70 -1.78 11.94 26.33
N ASN A 71 -2.36 12.82 27.13
CA ASN A 71 -3.77 13.19 27.06
C ASN A 71 -3.93 14.67 26.71
N GLY A 72 -4.37 14.99 25.48
CA GLY A 72 -4.67 16.36 25.04
C GLY A 72 -5.92 16.94 25.74
N LEU A 73 -6.89 16.07 26.04
CA LEU A 73 -8.15 16.35 26.71
C LEU A 73 -9.11 17.21 25.88
N GLY A 74 -8.98 18.52 25.84
CA GLY A 74 -9.86 19.36 25.04
C GLY A 74 -9.10 20.53 24.47
N GLY A 75 -9.32 20.85 23.20
CA GLY A 75 -8.44 21.80 22.54
C GLY A 75 -8.35 21.55 21.05
N THR A 76 -7.18 21.79 20.49
CA THR A 76 -6.83 21.53 19.09
C THR A 76 -5.33 21.40 19.16
N ASP A 77 -4.88 20.22 19.54
CA ASP A 77 -3.60 20.05 20.20
C ASP A 77 -2.52 19.61 19.22
N ILE A 78 -1.28 19.90 19.56
CA ILE A 78 -0.09 19.42 18.85
C ILE A 78 0.61 18.43 19.76
N LEU A 79 0.58 17.16 19.39
CA LEU A 79 1.03 16.05 20.20
C LEU A 79 2.21 15.37 19.53
N ASN A 80 3.26 15.07 20.29
CA ASN A 80 4.41 14.31 19.83
C ASN A 80 4.77 13.31 20.92
N GLY A 81 4.66 12.01 20.63
CA GLY A 81 5.10 10.96 21.55
C GLY A 81 6.60 11.01 21.75
N GLY A 82 7.33 10.96 20.63
CA GLY A 82 8.78 10.95 20.61
C GLY A 82 9.29 9.53 20.49
N ALA A 83 10.30 9.15 21.26
CA ALA A 83 10.92 7.84 21.17
C ALA A 83 10.38 6.88 22.24
N GLY A 84 9.80 5.77 21.82
CA GLY A 84 9.30 4.73 22.72
C GLY A 84 7.95 4.23 22.23
N SER A 85 7.19 3.58 23.12
CA SER A 85 5.83 3.14 22.80
C SER A 85 4.82 3.96 23.57
N ASP A 86 4.25 4.95 22.90
CA ASP A 86 3.40 5.95 23.54
C ASP A 86 1.91 5.65 23.40
N ALA A 87 1.13 6.06 24.39
CA ALA A 87 -0.34 6.06 24.35
C ALA A 87 -0.82 7.51 24.25
N ILE A 88 -1.33 7.90 23.08
CA ILE A 88 -1.71 9.27 22.77
C ILE A 88 -3.22 9.34 22.54
N ASP A 89 -3.89 10.17 23.34
CA ASP A 89 -5.31 10.52 23.19
C ASP A 89 -5.43 12.03 22.98
N GLY A 90 -5.84 12.46 21.78
CA GLY A 90 -6.05 13.90 21.52
C GLY A 90 -7.25 14.48 22.24
N GLY A 91 -8.24 13.65 22.55
CA GLY A 91 -9.46 14.09 23.22
C GLY A 91 -10.42 14.84 22.29
N ALA A 92 -10.93 15.96 22.76
CA ALA A 92 -11.94 16.74 22.06
C ALA A 92 -11.28 17.89 21.29
N GLY A 93 -11.44 17.93 19.98
CA GLY A 93 -10.73 18.93 19.20
C GLY A 93 -10.53 18.50 17.76
N ILE A 94 -9.64 19.21 17.07
CA ILE A 94 -8.98 18.70 15.88
C ILE A 94 -7.50 18.61 16.24
N ASP A 95 -7.03 17.41 16.54
CA ASP A 95 -5.72 17.23 17.11
C ASP A 95 -4.71 16.78 16.04
N THR A 96 -3.45 17.19 16.21
CA THR A 96 -2.37 16.94 15.27
C THR A 96 -1.24 16.17 15.94
N LEU A 97 -1.03 14.93 15.50
CA LEU A 97 0.18 14.17 15.82
C LEU A 97 1.36 14.68 14.98
N VAL A 98 2.51 14.90 15.60
CA VAL A 98 3.76 15.26 14.92
C VAL A 98 4.65 14.03 14.85
N LEU A 99 5.16 13.75 13.65
CA LEU A 99 6.13 12.69 13.40
C LEU A 99 7.40 13.31 12.79
N ASP A 100 8.56 12.82 13.18
CA ASP A 100 9.87 13.41 12.86
C ASP A 100 10.56 12.79 11.62
N ARG A 101 9.98 11.74 11.04
CA ARG A 101 10.55 11.02 9.88
C ARG A 101 9.59 11.03 8.67
N PRO A 102 10.06 10.69 7.46
CA PRO A 102 9.16 10.54 6.32
C PRO A 102 8.11 9.44 6.56
N ALA A 103 6.93 9.54 5.92
CA ALA A 103 5.84 8.57 6.05
C ALA A 103 6.30 7.11 5.83
N SER A 104 7.20 6.89 4.87
CA SER A 104 7.76 5.57 4.54
C SER A 104 8.55 4.91 5.68
N ALA A 105 8.93 5.67 6.70
CA ALA A 105 9.58 5.17 7.91
C ALA A 105 8.58 4.67 8.96
N TYR A 106 7.26 4.84 8.74
CA TYR A 106 6.23 4.40 9.67
C TYR A 106 5.29 3.39 8.98
N PHE A 107 4.76 2.47 9.77
CA PHE A 107 3.63 1.64 9.36
C PHE A 107 2.41 1.97 10.23
N PHE A 108 1.31 2.32 9.58
CA PHE A 108 0.04 2.67 10.23
C PHE A 108 -0.93 1.50 10.15
N GLN A 109 -1.44 1.07 11.29
CA GLN A 109 -2.45 0.03 11.41
C GLN A 109 -3.67 0.55 12.15
N ALA A 110 -4.81 0.66 11.47
CA ALA A 110 -6.07 1.04 12.11
C ALA A 110 -6.46 0.03 13.21
N ILE A 111 -6.98 0.54 14.34
CA ILE A 111 -7.42 -0.25 15.49
C ILE A 111 -8.95 -0.42 15.45
N GLN A 112 -9.43 -1.59 15.87
CA GLN A 112 -10.85 -1.82 16.08
C GLN A 112 -11.39 -0.87 17.15
N GLY A 113 -12.41 -0.08 16.81
CA GLY A 113 -12.96 0.95 17.71
C GLY A 113 -12.50 2.38 17.41
N GLY A 114 -11.59 2.55 16.44
CA GLY A 114 -11.05 3.86 16.06
C GLY A 114 -9.61 4.06 16.53
N GLY A 115 -8.87 4.93 15.85
CA GLY A 115 -7.46 5.17 16.12
C GLY A 115 -6.50 4.25 15.36
N TRP A 116 -5.22 4.36 15.70
CA TRP A 116 -4.09 3.83 14.96
C TRP A 116 -3.03 3.26 15.88
N ARG A 117 -2.46 2.12 15.49
CA ARG A 117 -1.11 1.73 15.92
C ARG A 117 -0.12 2.26 14.90
N ILE A 118 0.90 2.97 15.35
CA ILE A 118 1.95 3.52 14.49
C ILE A 118 3.24 2.82 14.89
N TYR A 119 3.78 2.05 13.96
CA TYR A 119 5.06 1.38 14.15
C TYR A 119 6.15 2.27 13.56
N ASP A 120 7.12 2.65 14.36
CA ASP A 120 8.20 3.56 13.97
C ASP A 120 9.59 2.89 14.08
N GLY A 121 9.67 1.69 14.64
CA GLY A 121 10.90 0.92 14.75
C GLY A 121 10.69 -0.59 14.95
N ALA A 122 11.72 -1.25 15.46
CA ALA A 122 11.69 -2.70 15.71
C ALA A 122 10.85 -3.08 16.93
N SER A 123 10.76 -2.19 17.92
CA SER A 123 10.07 -2.44 19.19
C SER A 123 9.03 -1.38 19.52
N ASP A 124 9.16 -0.21 18.91
CA ASP A 124 8.45 1.00 19.26
C ASP A 124 7.14 1.06 18.47
N VAL A 125 6.03 1.18 19.21
CA VAL A 125 4.67 1.17 18.69
C VAL A 125 3.80 2.13 19.49
N ASP A 126 3.36 3.20 18.85
CA ASP A 126 2.44 4.15 19.44
C ASP A 126 1.00 3.70 19.24
N THR A 127 0.16 3.96 20.23
CA THR A 127 -1.30 3.83 20.14
C THR A 127 -1.89 5.23 20.17
N VAL A 128 -2.54 5.62 19.07
CA VAL A 128 -3.08 6.96 18.88
C VAL A 128 -4.59 6.89 18.68
N VAL A 129 -5.34 7.59 19.52
CA VAL A 129 -6.81 7.68 19.45
C VAL A 129 -7.24 9.15 19.51
N ASN A 130 -8.44 9.44 18.98
CA ASN A 130 -8.99 10.80 18.94
C ASN A 130 -7.99 11.84 18.42
N VAL A 131 -7.30 11.51 17.31
CA VAL A 131 -6.41 12.42 16.59
C VAL A 131 -6.78 12.37 15.12
N GLU A 132 -7.08 13.53 14.55
CA GLU A 132 -7.59 13.66 13.18
C GLU A 132 -6.46 13.89 12.17
N GLN A 133 -5.42 14.61 12.60
CA GLN A 133 -4.37 15.07 11.72
C GLN A 133 -3.00 14.53 12.12
N VAL A 134 -2.12 14.45 11.13
CA VAL A 134 -0.73 14.12 11.31
C VAL A 134 0.12 15.08 10.49
N ARG A 135 1.25 15.49 11.05
CA ARG A 135 2.21 16.39 10.43
C ARG A 135 3.59 15.76 10.50
N LEU A 136 4.20 15.52 9.36
CA LEU A 136 5.61 15.19 9.30
C LEU A 136 6.46 16.45 9.55
N GLU A 137 7.68 16.30 10.06
CA GLU A 137 8.59 17.43 10.30
C GLU A 137 8.74 18.31 9.04
N GLY A 138 8.53 19.62 9.20
CA GLY A 138 8.57 20.60 8.10
C GLY A 138 7.41 20.53 7.10
N GLY A 139 6.48 19.59 7.24
CA GLY A 139 5.31 19.42 6.39
C GLY A 139 4.05 20.13 6.89
N ALA A 140 3.01 20.14 6.05
CA ALA A 140 1.66 20.55 6.46
C ALA A 140 0.96 19.40 7.20
N ALA A 141 0.02 19.74 8.08
CA ALA A 141 -0.87 18.77 8.69
C ALA A 141 -1.82 18.21 7.62
N ILE A 142 -1.96 16.88 7.58
CA ILE A 142 -2.88 16.16 6.70
C ILE A 142 -3.70 15.18 7.52
N ASP A 143 -4.82 14.71 6.97
CA ASP A 143 -5.63 13.66 7.58
C ASP A 143 -4.81 12.39 7.81
N ILE A 144 -4.91 11.80 9.00
CA ILE A 144 -4.08 10.65 9.39
C ILE A 144 -4.33 9.42 8.51
N ALA A 145 -5.56 9.22 8.03
CA ALA A 145 -5.87 8.11 7.12
C ALA A 145 -5.21 8.32 5.75
N SER A 146 -5.08 9.57 5.32
CA SER A 146 -4.36 9.95 4.10
C SER A 146 -2.87 9.68 4.23
N LEU A 147 -2.22 10.05 5.35
CA LEU A 147 -0.81 9.72 5.57
C LEU A 147 -0.58 8.21 5.66
N ALA A 148 -1.48 7.47 6.30
CA ALA A 148 -1.38 6.02 6.44
C ALA A 148 -1.26 5.29 5.10
N SER A 149 -1.83 5.85 4.02
CA SER A 149 -1.70 5.33 2.65
C SER A 149 -0.33 5.57 2.01
N LEU A 150 0.44 6.54 2.53
CA LEU A 150 1.80 6.88 2.09
C LEU A 150 2.87 6.20 2.95
N GLY A 151 2.47 5.58 4.06
CA GLY A 151 3.36 4.83 4.94
C GLY A 151 3.89 3.54 4.31
N PHE A 152 4.72 2.83 5.06
CA PHE A 152 5.22 1.52 4.65
C PHE A 152 4.06 0.52 4.46
N ASP A 153 3.98 -0.11 3.28
CA ASP A 153 2.96 -1.12 3.02
C ASP A 153 3.43 -2.51 3.50
N ALA A 154 3.22 -2.80 4.79
CA ALA A 154 3.58 -4.08 5.38
C ALA A 154 2.85 -5.28 4.75
N TYR A 155 1.63 -5.08 4.22
CA TYR A 155 0.93 -6.14 3.51
C TYR A 155 1.59 -6.41 2.15
N ARG A 156 2.01 -5.37 1.43
CA ARG A 156 2.68 -5.54 0.12
C ARG A 156 4.07 -6.12 0.29
N TYR A 157 4.75 -5.77 1.38
CA TYR A 157 6.00 -6.42 1.77
C TYR A 157 5.80 -7.92 2.01
N MET A 158 4.79 -8.34 2.77
CA MET A 158 4.47 -9.77 2.92
C MET A 158 4.12 -10.42 1.58
N ALA A 159 3.25 -9.80 0.78
CA ALA A 159 2.82 -10.34 -0.51
C ALA A 159 3.99 -10.51 -1.49
N SER A 160 5.00 -9.62 -1.42
CA SER A 160 6.21 -9.67 -2.23
C SER A 160 7.22 -10.73 -1.76
N ASN A 161 7.07 -11.27 -0.54
CA ASN A 161 8.00 -12.21 0.09
C ASN A 161 7.21 -13.40 0.67
N PRO A 162 6.96 -14.45 -0.12
CA PRO A 162 6.02 -15.52 0.26
C PRO A 162 6.36 -16.28 1.55
N ASP A 163 7.63 -16.35 1.93
CA ASP A 163 8.07 -16.93 3.20
C ASP A 163 7.53 -16.15 4.41
N LEU A 164 7.41 -14.83 4.29
CA LEU A 164 6.89 -13.97 5.36
C LEU A 164 5.39 -14.15 5.55
N MET A 165 4.62 -14.45 4.48
CA MET A 165 3.20 -14.79 4.61
C MET A 165 2.99 -16.04 5.47
N SER A 166 3.87 -17.05 5.32
CA SER A 166 3.81 -18.27 6.14
C SER A 166 4.25 -18.02 7.59
N ALA A 167 5.27 -17.19 7.79
CA ALA A 167 5.82 -16.88 9.11
C ALA A 167 4.89 -16.02 9.96
N PHE A 168 4.30 -14.98 9.36
CA PHE A 168 3.52 -13.96 10.09
C PHE A 168 2.00 -14.10 9.89
N ARG A 169 1.53 -14.98 8.99
CA ARG A 169 0.12 -15.39 8.80
C ARG A 169 -0.91 -14.29 8.53
N SER A 170 -0.51 -13.03 8.34
CA SER A 170 -1.31 -11.77 8.27
C SER A 170 -1.12 -10.78 9.42
N ALA A 171 -0.05 -10.89 10.23
CA ALA A 171 0.34 -9.90 11.22
C ALA A 171 1.25 -8.83 10.59
N PRO A 172 0.72 -7.69 10.09
CA PRO A 172 1.53 -6.72 9.36
C PRO A 172 2.55 -6.00 10.24
N GLY A 173 2.29 -5.86 11.55
CA GLY A 173 3.27 -5.29 12.49
C GLY A 173 4.53 -6.14 12.58
N ASP A 174 4.42 -7.47 12.57
CA ASP A 174 5.59 -8.37 12.57
C ASP A 174 6.37 -8.28 11.26
N ALA A 175 5.67 -8.13 10.13
CA ALA A 175 6.30 -7.93 8.83
C ALA A 175 7.06 -6.59 8.75
N TYR A 176 6.50 -5.51 9.31
CA TYR A 176 7.20 -4.24 9.42
C TYR A 176 8.46 -4.37 10.30
N ARG A 177 8.34 -5.01 11.48
CA ARG A 177 9.49 -5.26 12.36
C ARG A 177 10.58 -6.08 11.67
N HIS A 178 10.20 -7.12 10.94
CA HIS A 178 11.13 -7.89 10.13
C HIS A 178 11.82 -7.01 9.08
N TYR A 179 11.09 -6.15 8.37
CA TYR A 179 11.67 -5.25 7.37
C TYR A 179 12.75 -4.36 7.96
N VAL A 180 12.46 -3.74 9.11
CA VAL A 180 13.39 -2.82 9.80
C VAL A 180 14.62 -3.55 10.35
N VAL A 181 14.46 -4.75 10.89
CA VAL A 181 15.58 -5.49 11.53
C VAL A 181 16.45 -6.25 10.52
N ALA A 182 15.85 -6.83 9.49
CA ALA A 182 16.53 -7.76 8.58
C ALA A 182 16.22 -7.50 7.10
N GLY A 183 14.97 -7.21 6.75
CA GLY A 183 14.51 -7.16 5.37
C GLY A 183 15.28 -6.19 4.46
N GLN A 184 15.70 -5.04 4.99
CA GLN A 184 16.54 -4.08 4.25
C GLN A 184 17.92 -4.66 3.92
N ASN A 185 18.59 -5.30 4.89
CA ASN A 185 19.90 -5.91 4.73
C ASN A 185 19.86 -7.15 3.83
N GLU A 186 18.74 -7.86 3.83
CA GLU A 186 18.48 -9.00 2.95
C GLU A 186 18.13 -8.58 1.51
N GLY A 187 17.92 -7.28 1.25
CA GLY A 187 17.50 -6.80 -0.07
C GLY A 187 16.09 -7.26 -0.48
N ARG A 188 15.21 -7.51 0.50
CA ARG A 188 13.84 -7.99 0.25
C ARG A 188 13.04 -6.93 -0.50
N SER A 189 12.26 -7.36 -1.48
CA SER A 189 11.41 -6.45 -2.25
C SER A 189 10.21 -5.97 -1.44
N VAL A 190 9.87 -4.70 -1.58
CA VAL A 190 8.66 -4.08 -0.99
C VAL A 190 7.55 -3.87 -2.01
N THR A 191 7.81 -4.13 -3.29
CA THR A 191 6.92 -3.78 -4.41
C THR A 191 6.74 -4.87 -5.47
N ALA A 192 7.41 -6.02 -5.34
CA ALA A 192 7.37 -7.10 -6.34
C ALA A 192 5.95 -7.66 -6.55
N PHE A 193 5.11 -7.64 -5.53
CA PHE A 193 3.68 -7.93 -5.69
C PHE A 193 2.97 -6.74 -6.33
N ASP A 194 2.30 -6.97 -7.45
CA ASP A 194 1.41 -6.01 -8.10
C ASP A 194 -0.06 -6.30 -7.74
N PRO A 195 -0.72 -5.40 -6.98
CA PRO A 195 -2.09 -5.62 -6.55
C PRO A 195 -3.13 -5.55 -7.68
N LEU A 196 -2.90 -4.72 -8.71
CA LEU A 196 -3.84 -4.61 -9.84
C LEU A 196 -3.71 -5.82 -10.75
N GLN A 197 -2.48 -6.31 -10.97
CA GLN A 197 -2.23 -7.57 -11.67
C GLN A 197 -2.93 -8.75 -10.98
N TYR A 198 -2.92 -8.78 -9.64
CA TYR A 198 -3.66 -9.77 -8.86
C TYR A 198 -5.18 -9.67 -9.08
N VAL A 199 -5.76 -8.47 -9.03
CA VAL A 199 -7.21 -8.29 -9.27
C VAL A 199 -7.57 -8.67 -10.71
N ALA A 200 -6.80 -8.25 -11.71
CA ALA A 200 -7.04 -8.60 -13.11
C ALA A 200 -6.92 -10.12 -13.36
N SER A 201 -6.03 -10.80 -12.63
CA SER A 201 -5.87 -12.25 -12.65
C SER A 201 -7.05 -13.00 -11.98
N ASN A 202 -7.87 -12.30 -11.20
CA ASN A 202 -9.02 -12.86 -10.46
C ASN A 202 -10.28 -11.99 -10.67
N PRO A 203 -10.94 -12.09 -11.84
CA PRO A 203 -12.01 -11.17 -12.23
C PRO A 203 -13.23 -11.16 -11.29
N ASP A 204 -13.45 -12.22 -10.50
CA ASP A 204 -14.50 -12.27 -9.48
C ASP A 204 -14.30 -11.20 -8.38
N LEU A 205 -13.05 -10.79 -8.13
CA LEU A 205 -12.70 -9.78 -7.14
C LEU A 205 -12.93 -8.35 -7.63
N ILE A 206 -13.09 -8.12 -8.93
CA ILE A 206 -13.22 -6.76 -9.51
C ILE A 206 -14.38 -5.99 -8.87
N SER A 207 -15.53 -6.64 -8.70
CA SER A 207 -16.72 -6.00 -8.11
C SER A 207 -16.54 -5.58 -6.65
N GLN A 208 -15.63 -6.23 -5.92
CA GLN A 208 -15.39 -5.99 -4.49
C GLN A 208 -14.21 -5.05 -4.25
N LEU A 209 -13.14 -5.19 -5.04
CA LEU A 209 -11.86 -4.53 -4.79
C LEU A 209 -11.59 -3.39 -5.78
N GLY A 210 -12.03 -3.53 -7.03
CA GLY A 210 -11.75 -2.58 -8.11
C GLY A 210 -10.26 -2.20 -8.17
N LEU A 211 -9.98 -0.91 -8.26
CA LEU A 211 -8.60 -0.36 -8.26
C LEU A 211 -8.01 -0.13 -6.86
N ASN A 212 -8.64 -0.61 -5.79
CA ASN A 212 -8.12 -0.43 -4.44
C ASN A 212 -6.93 -1.36 -4.17
N ALA A 213 -5.73 -0.90 -4.52
CA ALA A 213 -4.49 -1.66 -4.41
C ALA A 213 -4.20 -2.16 -2.98
N ARG A 214 -4.56 -1.35 -1.96
CA ARG A 214 -4.39 -1.76 -0.55
C ARG A 214 -5.35 -2.89 -0.19
N ALA A 215 -6.62 -2.77 -0.57
CA ALA A 215 -7.60 -3.83 -0.34
C ALA A 215 -7.24 -5.12 -1.09
N ALA A 216 -6.75 -5.02 -2.32
CA ALA A 216 -6.24 -6.14 -3.12
C ALA A 216 -5.08 -6.86 -2.43
N THR A 217 -4.09 -6.11 -1.95
CA THR A 217 -2.96 -6.67 -1.20
C THR A 217 -3.41 -7.35 0.10
N VAL A 218 -4.29 -6.70 0.87
CA VAL A 218 -4.85 -7.29 2.10
C VAL A 218 -5.61 -8.59 1.77
N HIS A 219 -6.42 -8.60 0.72
CA HIS A 219 -7.15 -9.79 0.28
C HIS A 219 -6.18 -10.93 -0.10
N TYR A 220 -5.14 -10.65 -0.87
CA TYR A 220 -4.15 -11.66 -1.24
C TYR A 220 -3.44 -12.27 -0.02
N VAL A 221 -2.98 -11.43 0.90
CA VAL A 221 -2.28 -11.90 2.11
C VAL A 221 -3.20 -12.71 3.03
N THR A 222 -4.45 -12.27 3.20
CA THR A 222 -5.38 -12.90 4.17
C THR A 222 -6.13 -14.11 3.63
N GLN A 223 -6.35 -14.18 2.31
CA GLN A 223 -7.20 -15.20 1.68
C GLN A 223 -6.57 -15.74 0.40
N GLY A 224 -6.22 -14.87 -0.55
CA GLY A 224 -5.86 -15.26 -1.91
C GLY A 224 -4.67 -16.22 -2.03
N SER A 225 -3.63 -16.01 -1.23
CA SER A 225 -2.45 -16.88 -1.21
C SER A 225 -2.78 -18.31 -0.73
N VAL A 226 -3.63 -18.43 0.29
CA VAL A 226 -4.08 -19.72 0.84
C VAL A 226 -5.04 -20.42 -0.11
N GLU A 227 -5.87 -19.67 -0.83
CA GLU A 227 -6.75 -20.18 -1.89
C GLU A 227 -5.99 -20.62 -3.15
N GLY A 228 -4.69 -20.32 -3.25
CA GLY A 228 -3.88 -20.62 -4.43
C GLY A 228 -4.23 -19.75 -5.64
N ARG A 229 -4.81 -18.56 -5.40
CA ARG A 229 -5.16 -17.62 -6.47
C ARG A 229 -3.90 -17.12 -7.17
N SER A 230 -3.97 -17.09 -8.50
CA SER A 230 -2.90 -16.55 -9.34
C SER A 230 -2.74 -15.05 -9.13
N ALA A 231 -1.50 -14.59 -9.02
CA ALA A 231 -1.18 -13.17 -8.97
C ALA A 231 -0.65 -12.62 -10.29
N THR A 232 -0.54 -13.44 -11.35
CA THR A 232 0.18 -13.09 -12.59
C THR A 232 -0.41 -13.68 -13.87
N SER A 233 -1.62 -14.26 -13.84
CA SER A 233 -2.17 -14.98 -15.01
C SER A 233 -2.85 -14.08 -16.05
N PHE A 234 -3.16 -12.83 -15.70
CA PHE A 234 -3.60 -11.85 -16.68
C PHE A 234 -2.39 -11.31 -17.46
N GLU A 235 -2.50 -11.14 -18.78
CA GLU A 235 -1.39 -10.64 -19.61
C GLU A 235 -1.77 -9.29 -20.21
N PRO A 236 -1.33 -8.16 -19.63
CA PRO A 236 -1.78 -6.82 -20.06
C PRO A 236 -1.45 -6.52 -21.52
N LEU A 237 -0.26 -6.87 -21.99
CA LEU A 237 0.14 -6.64 -23.38
C LEU A 237 -0.65 -7.53 -24.35
N ARG A 238 -0.96 -8.79 -23.99
CA ARG A 238 -1.83 -9.63 -24.83
C ARG A 238 -3.26 -9.12 -24.85
N TYR A 239 -3.74 -8.56 -23.74
CA TYR A 239 -5.01 -7.85 -23.69
C TYR A 239 -5.02 -6.64 -24.63
N ALA A 240 -3.97 -5.81 -24.64
CA ALA A 240 -3.83 -4.72 -25.61
C ALA A 240 -3.79 -5.22 -27.06
N ALA A 241 -2.97 -6.23 -27.36
CA ALA A 241 -2.85 -6.80 -28.71
C ALA A 241 -4.16 -7.46 -29.20
N SER A 242 -4.98 -7.96 -28.27
CA SER A 242 -6.32 -8.51 -28.55
C SER A 242 -7.37 -7.42 -28.82
N ASN A 243 -7.11 -6.17 -28.42
CA ASN A 243 -8.03 -5.04 -28.55
C ASN A 243 -7.27 -3.83 -29.13
N PRO A 244 -7.22 -3.67 -30.46
CA PRO A 244 -6.32 -2.71 -31.09
C PRO A 244 -6.55 -1.24 -30.71
N ASP A 245 -7.76 -0.87 -30.29
CA ASP A 245 -8.05 0.45 -29.74
C ASP A 245 -7.28 0.70 -28.43
N LEU A 246 -7.09 -0.33 -27.60
CA LEU A 246 -6.29 -0.25 -26.37
C LEU A 246 -4.79 -0.17 -26.69
N ALA A 247 -4.31 -0.92 -27.68
CA ALA A 247 -2.93 -0.79 -28.15
C ALA A 247 -2.62 0.64 -28.61
N LEU A 248 -3.55 1.29 -29.32
CA LEU A 248 -3.41 2.69 -29.72
C LEU A 248 -3.50 3.68 -28.55
N ALA A 249 -4.36 3.41 -27.57
CA ALA A 249 -4.63 4.32 -26.46
C ALA A 249 -3.54 4.27 -25.37
N PHE A 250 -3.07 3.07 -25.04
CA PHE A 250 -2.21 2.81 -23.88
C PHE A 250 -0.82 2.27 -24.25
N GLY A 251 -0.63 1.73 -25.46
CA GLY A 251 0.63 1.17 -25.88
C GLY A 251 1.12 0.07 -24.94
N LEU A 252 2.34 0.21 -24.44
CA LEU A 252 2.98 -0.74 -23.51
C LEU A 252 2.75 -0.41 -22.03
N ASP A 253 1.88 0.55 -21.71
CA ASP A 253 1.57 0.90 -20.33
C ASP A 253 0.70 -0.19 -19.67
N GLU A 254 1.36 -1.21 -19.12
CA GLU A 254 0.69 -2.34 -18.46
C GLU A 254 -0.18 -1.91 -17.28
N GLN A 255 0.21 -0.86 -16.55
CA GLN A 255 -0.59 -0.36 -15.43
C GLN A 255 -1.88 0.29 -15.91
N ALA A 256 -1.82 1.07 -17.00
CA ALA A 256 -3.02 1.63 -17.61
C ALA A 256 -3.93 0.54 -18.20
N LEU A 257 -3.36 -0.51 -18.79
CA LEU A 257 -4.10 -1.66 -19.32
C LEU A 257 -4.78 -2.48 -18.22
N LEU A 258 -4.08 -2.73 -17.10
CA LEU A 258 -4.65 -3.34 -15.91
C LEU A 258 -5.81 -2.50 -15.36
N ALA A 259 -5.60 -1.19 -15.21
CA ALA A 259 -6.62 -0.28 -14.72
C ALA A 259 -7.85 -0.25 -15.64
N HIS A 260 -7.64 -0.23 -16.96
CA HIS A 260 -8.72 -0.28 -17.94
C HIS A 260 -9.50 -1.60 -17.86
N PHE A 261 -8.81 -2.74 -17.77
CA PHE A 261 -9.47 -4.05 -17.67
C PHE A 261 -10.36 -4.12 -16.43
N ILE A 262 -9.85 -3.69 -15.27
CA ILE A 262 -10.57 -3.70 -14.00
C ILE A 262 -11.77 -2.75 -14.02
N ASN A 263 -11.62 -1.54 -14.57
CA ASN A 263 -12.69 -0.54 -14.56
C ASN A 263 -13.81 -0.81 -15.58
N ALA A 264 -13.46 -1.36 -16.75
CA ALA A 264 -14.40 -1.46 -17.86
C ALA A 264 -14.25 -2.78 -18.65
N GLY A 265 -13.01 -3.16 -18.98
CA GLY A 265 -12.75 -4.26 -19.91
C GLY A 265 -13.39 -5.59 -19.54
N ALA A 266 -13.40 -5.94 -18.25
CA ALA A 266 -14.04 -7.16 -17.76
C ALA A 266 -15.58 -7.13 -17.93
N ALA A 267 -16.21 -5.99 -17.62
CA ALA A 267 -17.66 -5.81 -17.74
C ALA A 267 -18.12 -5.75 -19.21
N GLU A 268 -17.29 -5.20 -20.09
CA GLU A 268 -17.50 -5.17 -21.54
C GLU A 268 -17.32 -6.55 -22.19
N GLY A 269 -16.72 -7.52 -21.50
CA GLY A 269 -16.41 -8.84 -22.05
C GLY A 269 -15.31 -8.80 -23.11
N ARG A 270 -14.35 -7.87 -22.99
CA ARG A 270 -13.25 -7.73 -23.95
C ARG A 270 -12.36 -8.97 -23.97
N ALA A 271 -11.85 -9.31 -25.15
CA ALA A 271 -10.96 -10.45 -25.33
C ALA A 271 -9.62 -10.20 -24.61
N THR A 272 -9.15 -11.14 -23.80
CA THR A 272 -7.90 -11.00 -23.03
C THR A 272 -6.71 -11.73 -23.65
N ALA A 273 -6.98 -12.71 -24.53
CA ALA A 273 -5.94 -13.58 -25.09
C ALA A 273 -6.24 -14.07 -26.52
N SER A 274 -6.97 -13.29 -27.33
CA SER A 274 -7.26 -13.69 -28.72
C SER A 274 -6.09 -13.47 -29.67
N PHE A 275 -5.11 -12.65 -29.30
CA PHE A 275 -3.90 -12.42 -30.11
C PHE A 275 -2.86 -13.53 -29.90
N ASN A 276 -2.42 -14.14 -31.01
CA ASN A 276 -1.37 -15.17 -31.01
C ASN A 276 -0.04 -14.56 -31.52
N ALA A 277 0.85 -14.25 -30.58
CA ALA A 277 2.11 -13.58 -30.87
C ALA A 277 3.08 -14.44 -31.70
N ARG A 278 3.13 -15.76 -31.46
CA ARG A 278 3.93 -16.69 -32.28
C ARG A 278 3.44 -16.76 -33.73
N LEU A 279 2.13 -16.81 -33.92
CA LEU A 279 1.54 -16.81 -35.26
C LEU A 279 1.78 -15.48 -35.96
N TYR A 280 1.74 -14.37 -35.23
CA TYR A 280 2.11 -13.06 -35.74
C TYR A 280 3.57 -13.05 -36.22
N SER A 281 4.53 -13.48 -35.40
CA SER A 281 5.94 -13.60 -35.80
C SER A 281 6.09 -14.50 -37.02
N ALA A 282 5.48 -15.68 -37.02
CA ALA A 282 5.60 -16.63 -38.14
C ALA A 282 4.96 -16.11 -39.43
N SER A 283 3.96 -15.24 -39.35
CA SER A 283 3.32 -14.62 -40.50
C SER A 283 4.17 -13.49 -41.11
N ASN A 284 5.26 -13.09 -40.45
CA ASN A 284 6.16 -12.01 -40.87
C ASN A 284 7.62 -12.52 -40.86
N PRO A 285 8.20 -12.94 -42.00
CA PRO A 285 9.52 -13.61 -42.02
C PRO A 285 10.69 -12.81 -41.43
N ASP A 286 10.63 -11.47 -41.44
CA ASP A 286 11.60 -10.64 -40.74
C ASP A 286 11.47 -10.76 -39.21
N LEU A 287 10.24 -10.77 -38.69
CA LEU A 287 9.97 -10.94 -37.26
C LEU A 287 10.24 -12.37 -36.80
N ALA A 288 9.95 -13.39 -37.62
CA ALA A 288 10.29 -14.78 -37.34
C ALA A 288 11.81 -14.94 -37.11
N ARG A 289 12.65 -14.30 -37.95
CA ARG A 289 14.11 -14.31 -37.77
C ARG A 289 14.58 -13.47 -36.58
N GLN A 290 13.91 -12.36 -36.30
CA GLN A 290 14.30 -11.44 -35.25
C GLN A 290 13.91 -11.94 -33.84
N PHE A 291 12.68 -12.43 -33.68
CA PHE A 291 12.08 -12.76 -32.39
C PHE A 291 11.94 -14.27 -32.19
N GLY A 292 11.79 -15.05 -33.26
CA GLY A 292 11.52 -16.48 -33.16
C GLY A 292 10.30 -16.76 -32.30
N THR A 293 10.50 -17.52 -31.22
CA THR A 293 9.44 -17.88 -30.25
C THR A 293 9.23 -16.87 -29.13
N ASP A 294 9.94 -15.75 -29.12
CA ASP A 294 9.77 -14.67 -28.13
C ASP A 294 8.42 -13.97 -28.34
N GLU A 295 7.45 -14.29 -27.48
CA GLU A 295 6.11 -13.74 -27.55
C GLU A 295 6.04 -12.31 -27.04
N ASP A 296 6.89 -11.94 -26.08
CA ASP A 296 6.89 -10.61 -25.48
C ASP A 296 7.40 -9.59 -26.50
N ALA A 297 8.51 -9.90 -27.18
CA ALA A 297 9.03 -9.06 -28.26
C ALA A 297 8.03 -8.93 -29.43
N ALA A 298 7.31 -10.00 -29.74
CA ALA A 298 6.29 -10.01 -30.79
C ALA A 298 5.05 -9.18 -30.41
N LEU A 299 4.60 -9.26 -29.16
CA LEU A 299 3.53 -8.43 -28.60
C LEU A 299 3.94 -6.95 -28.61
N GLU A 300 5.12 -6.64 -28.11
CA GLU A 300 5.66 -5.28 -28.07
C GLU A 300 5.74 -4.69 -29.48
N HIS A 301 6.30 -5.43 -30.43
CA HIS A 301 6.38 -4.99 -31.83
C HIS A 301 4.98 -4.77 -32.42
N TYR A 302 4.03 -5.68 -32.18
CA TYR A 302 2.67 -5.53 -32.70
C TYR A 302 1.99 -4.25 -32.17
N ILE A 303 2.07 -4.03 -30.86
CA ILE A 303 1.46 -2.89 -30.18
C ILE A 303 2.08 -1.57 -30.64
N THR A 304 3.41 -1.50 -30.74
CA THR A 304 4.14 -0.26 -31.03
C THR A 304 4.09 0.14 -32.50
N THR A 305 4.22 -0.82 -33.42
CA THR A 305 4.38 -0.52 -34.86
C THR A 305 3.62 -1.47 -35.77
N GLY A 306 3.45 -2.74 -35.39
CA GLY A 306 2.88 -3.78 -36.23
C GLY A 306 1.43 -3.53 -36.63
N TYR A 307 0.60 -3.09 -35.68
CA TYR A 307 -0.81 -2.79 -35.93
C TYR A 307 -0.99 -1.62 -36.89
N VAL A 308 -0.36 -0.47 -36.60
CA VAL A 308 -0.43 0.74 -37.44
C VAL A 308 0.18 0.49 -38.82
N GLY A 309 1.24 -0.31 -38.89
CA GLY A 309 1.88 -0.73 -40.13
C GLY A 309 1.06 -1.75 -40.94
N GLY A 310 -0.07 -2.23 -40.44
CA GLY A 310 -0.93 -3.20 -41.12
C GLY A 310 -0.29 -4.58 -41.30
N ARG A 311 0.62 -4.97 -40.40
CA ARG A 311 1.31 -6.26 -40.49
C ARG A 311 0.31 -7.43 -40.31
N PRO A 312 0.41 -8.49 -41.12
CA PRO A 312 -0.48 -9.64 -41.01
C PRO A 312 -0.31 -10.34 -39.66
N THR A 313 -1.43 -10.61 -38.99
CA THR A 313 -1.50 -11.36 -37.72
C THR A 313 -1.78 -12.84 -37.93
N THR A 314 -2.21 -13.20 -39.14
CA THR A 314 -2.40 -14.56 -39.61
C THR A 314 -1.88 -14.63 -41.05
N GLY A 315 -1.26 -15.74 -41.41
CA GLY A 315 -0.60 -15.87 -42.72
C GLY A 315 0.30 -17.09 -42.80
N PHE A 316 0.91 -17.48 -41.68
CA PHE A 316 1.64 -18.74 -41.59
C PHE A 316 0.69 -19.94 -41.63
N ASN A 317 0.99 -20.92 -42.48
CA ASN A 317 0.26 -22.18 -42.60
C ASN A 317 1.18 -23.35 -42.25
N ALA A 318 1.03 -23.87 -41.03
CA ALA A 318 1.84 -24.96 -40.50
C ALA A 318 1.76 -26.25 -41.33
N LEU A 319 0.58 -26.60 -41.83
CA LEU A 319 0.40 -27.81 -42.63
C LEU A 319 1.01 -27.68 -44.02
N LEU A 320 0.97 -26.49 -44.61
CA LEU A 320 1.69 -26.23 -45.86
C LEU A 320 3.21 -26.31 -45.64
N TYR A 321 3.70 -25.75 -44.52
CA TYR A 321 5.10 -25.86 -44.14
C TYR A 321 5.54 -27.32 -43.99
N ALA A 322 4.75 -28.17 -43.32
CA ALA A 322 5.02 -29.61 -43.26
C ALA A 322 4.96 -30.28 -44.63
N ALA A 323 3.96 -29.96 -45.47
CA ALA A 323 3.82 -30.55 -46.80
C ALA A 323 5.01 -30.23 -47.72
N SER A 324 5.65 -29.09 -47.52
CA SER A 324 6.87 -28.70 -48.23
C SER A 324 8.16 -29.33 -47.65
N ASN A 325 8.11 -29.92 -46.45
CA ASN A 325 9.26 -30.49 -45.75
C ASN A 325 8.93 -31.92 -45.24
N PRO A 326 9.17 -32.97 -46.07
CA PRO A 326 8.73 -34.33 -45.77
C PRO A 326 9.27 -34.93 -44.47
N ASP A 327 10.47 -34.53 -44.07
CA ASP A 327 11.10 -34.88 -42.79
C ASP A 327 10.30 -34.29 -41.60
N LEU A 328 9.88 -33.03 -41.68
CA LEU A 328 9.04 -32.41 -40.67
C LEU A 328 7.65 -33.04 -40.61
N ALA A 329 7.07 -33.39 -41.77
CA ALA A 329 5.82 -34.13 -41.81
C ALA A 329 5.94 -35.53 -41.18
N GLN A 330 7.10 -36.18 -41.30
CA GLN A 330 7.36 -37.48 -40.66
C GLN A 330 7.51 -37.35 -39.14
N VAL A 331 8.17 -36.28 -38.67
CA VAL A 331 8.45 -36.06 -37.24
C VAL A 331 7.23 -35.49 -36.50
N PHE A 332 6.61 -34.45 -37.03
CA PHE A 332 5.54 -33.69 -36.37
C PHE A 332 4.15 -33.99 -36.90
N GLY A 333 4.03 -34.64 -38.06
CA GLY A 333 2.73 -34.99 -38.65
C GLY A 333 1.86 -33.75 -38.91
N THR A 334 0.73 -33.69 -38.22
CA THR A 334 -0.25 -32.59 -38.34
C THR A 334 -0.28 -31.68 -37.11
N ASP A 335 0.69 -31.82 -36.20
CA ASP A 335 0.81 -30.96 -35.03
C ASP A 335 1.24 -29.54 -35.44
N GLN A 336 0.25 -28.67 -35.62
CA GLN A 336 0.48 -27.30 -36.07
C GLN A 336 1.28 -26.46 -35.07
N GLN A 337 1.22 -26.76 -33.77
CA GLN A 337 1.97 -26.03 -32.75
C GLN A 337 3.44 -26.41 -32.77
N ALA A 338 3.73 -27.71 -32.91
CA ALA A 338 5.10 -28.18 -33.08
C ALA A 338 5.72 -27.65 -34.38
N LEU A 339 4.96 -27.64 -35.48
CA LEU A 339 5.39 -27.10 -36.77
C LEU A 339 5.61 -25.58 -36.75
N LEU A 340 4.73 -24.83 -36.07
CA LEU A 340 4.90 -23.39 -35.84
C LEU A 340 6.18 -23.12 -35.04
N THR A 341 6.39 -23.87 -33.96
CA THR A 341 7.59 -23.74 -33.12
C THR A 341 8.85 -24.08 -33.92
N HIS A 342 8.83 -25.15 -34.72
CA HIS A 342 9.95 -25.51 -35.58
C HIS A 342 10.28 -24.40 -36.58
N TYR A 343 9.26 -23.84 -37.25
CA TYR A 343 9.46 -22.74 -38.18
C TYR A 343 10.14 -21.53 -37.52
N LEU A 344 9.66 -21.13 -36.33
CA LEU A 344 10.21 -20.00 -35.58
C LEU A 344 11.63 -20.23 -35.05
N VAL A 345 12.04 -21.48 -34.83
CA VAL A 345 13.37 -21.80 -34.29
C VAL A 345 14.40 -22.07 -35.39
N ALA A 346 13.99 -22.68 -36.51
CA ALA A 346 14.93 -23.21 -37.50
C ALA A 346 14.47 -23.06 -38.95
N GLY A 347 13.22 -22.66 -39.20
CA GLY A 347 12.65 -22.60 -40.55
C GLY A 347 12.59 -21.21 -41.16
N ALA A 348 12.96 -20.17 -40.42
CA ALA A 348 12.85 -18.77 -40.83
C ALA A 348 14.07 -18.24 -41.62
N ASP A 349 15.16 -19.04 -41.72
CA ASP A 349 16.43 -18.69 -42.37
C ASP A 349 16.46 -18.94 -43.89
#